data_AF-A0A0N5ACY7-F1
#
_entry.id   AF-A0A0N5ACY7-F1
#
_cell.length_a   1.000
_cell.length_b   1.000
_cell.length_c   1.000
_cell.angle_alpha   90.00
_cell.angle_beta   90.00
_cell.angle_gamma   90.00
#
_symmetry.space_group_name_H-M   'P 1'
#
loop_
_entity.id
_entity.type
_entity.pdbx_description
1 polymer ?
#
loop_
_entity_poly.entity_id
_entity_poly.type
_entity_poly.pdbx_seq_one_letter_code
_entity_poly.pdbx_strand_id
1 'polypeptide(L)'
;HTAAQIAVEAIQNKTGASYKYGNPASGTSIDYMLSRKIPYTYGIELRPEDNETDIGFDIPATSIQPAGEEMLSAFLTMAEYISTTKNHAVFPTLLSVHILKP
;
A
#
# COMPACT_ATOMS: atom_id res chain seq x y z
N HIS A 1 2.38 12.35 8.65
CA HIS A 1 2.13 11.02 8.07
C HIS A 1 2.56 11.01 6.61
N THR A 2 3.14 9.90 6.14
CA THR A 2 3.35 9.64 4.70
C THR A 2 2.07 9.02 4.12
N ALA A 3 1.91 9.04 2.78
CA ALA A 3 0.75 8.41 2.12
C ALA A 3 0.63 6.90 2.42
N ALA A 4 1.75 6.21 2.64
CA ALA A 4 1.72 4.79 2.99
C ALA A 4 1.34 4.54 4.45
N GLN A 5 1.80 5.38 5.37
CA GLN A 5 1.43 5.26 6.77
C GLN A 5 -0.08 5.42 6.95
N ILE A 6 -0.69 6.43 6.31
CA ILE A 6 -2.14 6.64 6.37
C ILE A 6 -2.92 5.49 5.68
N ALA A 7 -2.34 4.85 4.67
CA ALA A 7 -2.97 3.71 3.99
C ALA A 7 -3.03 2.48 4.92
N VAL A 8 -1.93 2.17 5.62
CA VAL A 8 -1.91 1.09 6.62
C VAL A 8 -2.88 1.38 7.76
N GLU A 9 -2.93 2.62 8.25
CA GLU A 9 -3.89 3.04 9.28
C GLU A 9 -5.35 2.90 8.78
N ALA A 10 -5.63 3.28 7.53
CA ALA A 10 -6.95 3.14 6.92
C ALA A 10 -7.39 1.68 6.74
N ILE A 11 -6.45 0.78 6.44
CA ILE A 11 -6.71 -0.67 6.38
C ILE A 11 -7.04 -1.21 7.78
N GLN A 12 -6.17 -0.92 8.76
CA GLN A 12 -6.35 -1.36 10.15
C GLN A 12 -7.71 -0.89 10.71
N ASN A 13 -8.12 0.33 10.40
CA ASN A 13 -9.40 0.88 10.82
C ASN A 13 -10.61 0.23 10.11
N LYS A 14 -10.42 -0.28 8.89
CA LYS A 14 -11.51 -0.81 8.06
C LYS A 14 -11.88 -2.25 8.39
N THR A 15 -10.90 -3.13 8.57
CA THR A 15 -11.13 -4.56 8.83
C THR A 15 -10.38 -5.11 10.04
N GLY A 16 -9.49 -4.33 10.65
CA GLY A 16 -8.58 -4.82 11.69
C GLY A 16 -7.31 -5.49 11.16
N ALA A 17 -7.14 -5.59 9.84
CA ALA A 17 -5.97 -6.23 9.25
C ALA A 17 -4.69 -5.38 9.46
N SER A 18 -3.60 -6.05 9.80
CA SER A 18 -2.30 -5.42 9.99
C SER A 18 -1.45 -5.50 8.73
N TYR A 19 -0.89 -4.37 8.31
CA TYR A 19 0.03 -4.26 7.19
C TYR A 19 1.29 -3.50 7.65
N LYS A 20 2.43 -3.84 7.07
CA LYS A 20 3.70 -3.12 7.14
C LYS A 20 3.85 -2.22 5.92
N TYR A 21 4.83 -1.33 5.96
CA TYR A 21 5.15 -0.46 4.84
C TYR A 21 6.66 -0.24 4.72
N GLY A 22 7.23 -0.35 3.51
CA GLY A 22 8.67 -0.17 3.25
C GLY A 22 9.09 -0.56 1.83
N ASN A 23 10.39 -0.53 1.52
CA ASN A 23 10.90 -1.01 0.23
C ASN A 23 11.78 -2.27 0.41
N PRO A 24 11.28 -3.49 0.13
CA PRO A 24 12.03 -4.71 0.37
C PRO A 24 12.94 -5.12 -0.79
N ALA A 25 12.75 -4.57 -1.99
CA ALA A 25 13.41 -5.08 -3.21
C ALA A 25 13.78 -3.97 -4.21
N SER A 26 14.76 -4.25 -5.07
CA SER A 26 15.20 -3.37 -6.16
C SER A 26 14.89 -3.96 -7.53
N GLY A 27 14.70 -3.12 -8.54
CA GLY A 27 14.43 -3.52 -9.93
C GLY A 27 12.95 -3.74 -10.23
N THR A 28 12.07 -3.24 -9.36
CA THR A 28 10.62 -3.38 -9.48
C THR A 28 10.03 -2.37 -10.47
N SER A 29 8.75 -2.54 -10.82
CA SER A 29 8.00 -1.53 -11.56
C SER A 29 7.94 -0.19 -10.82
N ILE A 30 8.00 -0.22 -9.48
CA ILE A 30 8.06 0.98 -8.64
C ILE A 30 9.36 1.74 -8.89
N ASP A 31 10.50 1.05 -8.87
CA ASP A 31 11.82 1.65 -9.15
C ASP A 31 11.85 2.26 -10.55
N TYR A 32 11.31 1.54 -11.54
CA TYR A 32 11.19 2.07 -12.90
C TYR A 32 10.36 3.35 -12.93
N MET A 33 9.17 3.39 -12.32
CA MET A 33 8.31 4.57 -12.33
C MET A 33 8.90 5.74 -11.54
N LEU A 34 9.60 5.48 -10.44
CA LEU A 34 10.36 6.50 -9.70
C LEU A 34 11.49 7.08 -10.57
N SER A 35 12.19 6.26 -11.36
CA SER A 35 13.20 6.74 -12.33
C SER A 35 12.60 7.66 -13.41
N ARG A 36 11.29 7.51 -13.70
CA ARG A 36 10.52 8.37 -14.59
C ARG A 36 9.95 9.62 -13.91
N LYS A 37 10.32 9.88 -12.65
CA LYS A 37 9.88 11.02 -11.84
C LYS A 37 8.36 11.02 -11.58
N ILE A 38 7.74 9.85 -11.49
CA ILE A 38 6.34 9.71 -11.08
C ILE A 38 6.30 9.57 -9.54
N PRO A 39 5.91 10.62 -8.79
CA PRO A 39 6.19 10.71 -7.35
C PRO A 39 5.28 9.85 -6.48
N TYR A 40 4.06 9.56 -6.96
CA TYR A 40 3.06 8.79 -6.22
C TYR A 40 2.97 7.37 -6.81
N THR A 41 4.01 6.59 -6.53
CA THR A 41 4.14 5.21 -7.02
C THR A 41 4.18 4.26 -5.84
N TYR A 42 3.21 3.35 -5.76
CA TYR A 42 3.02 2.44 -4.62
C TYR A 42 2.76 1.02 -5.12
N GLY A 43 3.22 0.05 -4.34
CA GLY A 43 2.84 -1.36 -4.47
C GLY A 43 2.04 -1.78 -3.24
N ILE A 44 1.05 -2.64 -3.43
CA ILE A 44 0.24 -3.17 -2.33
C ILE A 44 0.18 -4.68 -2.51
N GLU A 45 0.72 -5.40 -1.53
CA GLU A 45 0.55 -6.84 -1.41
C GLU A 45 -0.69 -7.08 -0.56
N LEU A 46 -1.70 -7.75 -1.12
CA LEU A 46 -2.98 -8.00 -0.44
C LEU A 46 -2.87 -9.22 0.51
N ARG A 47 -4.02 -9.68 1.03
CA ARG A 47 -4.16 -10.97 1.71
C ARG A 47 -3.48 -12.12 0.92
N PRO A 48 -3.05 -13.20 1.59
CA PRO A 48 -3.28 -13.55 2.99
C PRO A 48 -2.35 -12.81 3.97
N GLU A 49 -2.59 -12.96 5.28
CA GLU A 49 -1.62 -12.51 6.29
C GLU A 49 -0.36 -13.38 6.28
N ASP A 50 0.81 -12.81 6.60
CA ASP A 50 2.08 -13.55 6.64
C ASP A 50 2.10 -14.70 7.67
N ASN A 51 1.19 -14.68 8.65
CA ASN A 51 0.96 -15.80 9.58
C ASN A 51 0.07 -16.92 8.99
N GLU A 52 -0.50 -16.71 7.79
CA GLU A 52 -1.30 -17.67 7.02
C GLU A 52 -0.43 -18.28 5.88
N THR A 53 0.75 -18.80 6.23
CA THR A 53 1.76 -19.27 5.25
C THR A 53 1.31 -20.43 4.37
N ASP A 54 0.28 -21.16 4.76
CA ASP A 54 -0.11 -22.42 4.12
C ASP A 54 -1.09 -22.25 2.96
N ILE A 55 -1.69 -21.05 2.78
CA ILE A 55 -2.67 -20.80 1.72
C ILE A 55 -2.09 -20.11 0.49
N GLY A 56 -1.01 -19.33 0.64
CA GLY A 56 -0.35 -18.66 -0.49
C GLY A 56 -1.34 -17.90 -1.38
N PHE A 57 -1.41 -18.27 -2.66
CA PHE A 57 -2.35 -17.68 -3.63
C PHE A 57 -3.75 -18.34 -3.64
N ASP A 58 -3.94 -19.47 -2.96
CA ASP A 58 -5.22 -20.17 -2.83
C ASP A 58 -6.04 -19.61 -1.66
N ILE A 59 -6.38 -18.33 -1.76
CA ILE A 59 -7.03 -17.59 -0.68
C ILE A 59 -8.54 -17.90 -0.71
N PRO A 60 -9.17 -18.18 0.44
CA PRO A 60 -10.61 -18.43 0.51
C PRO A 60 -11.45 -17.30 -0.11
N ALA A 61 -12.54 -17.65 -0.79
CA ALA A 61 -13.45 -16.67 -1.38
C ALA A 61 -14.04 -15.68 -0.35
N THR A 62 -14.13 -16.09 0.93
CA THR A 62 -14.55 -15.24 2.05
C THR A 62 -13.59 -14.07 2.31
N SER A 63 -12.36 -14.12 1.82
CA SER A 63 -11.36 -13.05 1.92
C SER A 63 -11.47 -12.00 0.80
N ILE A 64 -12.25 -12.25 -0.26
CA ILE A 64 -12.37 -11.34 -1.41
C ILE A 64 -12.96 -10.00 -0.98
N GLN A 65 -14.09 -10.02 -0.26
CA GLN A 65 -14.74 -8.79 0.19
C GLN A 65 -13.86 -8.01 1.19
N PRO A 66 -13.30 -8.64 2.26
CA PRO A 66 -12.36 -7.95 3.13
C PRO A 66 -11.16 -7.33 2.39
N ALA A 67 -10.52 -8.07 1.47
CA ALA A 67 -9.40 -7.53 0.69
C ALA A 67 -9.80 -6.32 -0.17
N GLY A 68 -10.97 -6.37 -0.80
CA GLY A 68 -11.50 -5.26 -1.59
C GLY A 68 -11.82 -4.02 -0.73
N GLU A 69 -12.37 -4.23 0.45
CA GLU A 69 -12.66 -3.17 1.41
C GLU A 69 -11.39 -2.48 1.95
N GLU A 70 -10.35 -3.27 2.24
CA GLU A 70 -9.02 -2.80 2.65
C GLU A 70 -8.35 -1.98 1.54
N MET A 71 -8.34 -2.50 0.31
CA MET A 71 -7.75 -1.80 -0.84
C MET A 71 -8.47 -0.48 -1.13
N LEU A 72 -9.81 -0.46 -1.06
CA LEU A 72 -10.58 0.74 -1.31
C LEU A 72 -10.34 1.81 -0.23
N SER A 73 -10.25 1.43 1.05
CA SER A 73 -9.96 2.40 2.12
C SER A 73 -8.56 3.00 1.97
N ALA A 74 -7.54 2.17 1.72
CA ALA A 74 -6.19 2.63 1.45
C ALA A 74 -6.13 3.61 0.26
N PHE A 75 -6.75 3.22 -0.86
CA PHE A 75 -6.75 4.02 -2.09
C PHE A 75 -7.39 5.39 -1.89
N LEU A 76 -8.58 5.45 -1.28
CA LEU A 76 -9.30 6.71 -1.07
C LEU A 76 -8.52 7.64 -0.13
N THR A 77 -7.98 7.13 0.97
CA THR A 77 -7.17 7.92 1.91
C THR A 77 -5.88 8.44 1.27
N MET A 78 -5.21 7.62 0.47
CA MET A 78 -4.03 8.07 -0.30
C MET A 78 -4.39 9.14 -1.33
N ALA A 79 -5.48 8.94 -2.08
CA ALA A 79 -5.93 9.91 -3.08
C ALA A 79 -6.28 11.26 -2.44
N GLU A 80 -6.95 11.25 -1.29
CA GLU A 80 -7.28 12.45 -0.52
C GLU A 80 -6.00 13.17 -0.05
N TYR A 81 -5.05 12.44 0.53
CA TYR A 81 -3.76 13.00 0.94
C TYR A 81 -3.01 13.64 -0.23
N ILE A 82 -2.96 12.97 -1.38
CA ILE A 82 -2.33 13.48 -2.60
C ILE A 82 -3.03 14.75 -3.08
N SER A 83 -4.37 14.75 -3.10
CA SER A 83 -5.18 15.89 -3.58
C SER A 83 -5.04 17.16 -2.73
N THR A 84 -4.74 16.99 -1.44
CA THR A 84 -4.65 18.09 -0.46
C THR A 84 -3.23 18.60 -0.25
N THR A 85 -2.22 17.87 -0.72
CA THR A 85 -0.81 18.26 -0.60
C THR A 85 -0.45 19.34 -1.62
N LYS A 86 -0.51 20.62 -1.21
CA LYS A 86 -0.41 21.83 -2.06
C LYS A 86 0.98 22.22 -2.60
N ASN A 87 2.03 21.41 -2.48
CA ASN A 87 3.37 21.79 -2.98
C ASN A 87 3.94 20.77 -3.97
N HIS A 88 3.89 21.10 -5.26
CA HIS A 88 4.57 20.39 -6.35
C HIS A 88 6.12 20.39 -6.24
N ALA A 89 6.68 21.00 -5.19
CA ALA A 89 8.12 21.24 -5.04
C ALA A 89 8.82 20.34 -4.01
N VAL A 90 8.07 19.54 -3.24
CA VAL A 90 8.68 18.51 -2.39
C VAL A 90 8.62 17.23 -3.21
N PHE A 91 9.69 16.93 -3.95
CA PHE A 91 9.93 15.57 -4.40
C PHE A 91 9.80 14.69 -3.15
N PRO A 92 8.74 13.88 -3.00
CA PRO A 92 8.70 12.98 -1.87
C PRO A 92 9.96 12.15 -2.01
N THR A 93 10.79 12.18 -0.98
CA THR A 93 11.84 11.17 -0.73
C THR A 93 11.41 9.89 -1.40
N LEU A 94 12.21 9.39 -2.36
CA LEU A 94 11.99 8.12 -3.04
C LEU A 94 11.69 7.06 -1.98
N LEU A 95 10.41 6.88 -1.72
CA LEU A 95 9.88 5.89 -0.80
C LEU A 95 8.95 5.11 -1.70
N SER A 96 9.55 4.16 -2.41
CA SER A 96 8.85 2.94 -2.76
C SER A 96 8.26 2.42 -1.46
N VAL A 97 6.94 2.42 -1.38
CA VAL A 97 6.27 1.80 -0.27
C VAL A 97 5.46 0.67 -0.82
N HIS A 98 6.00 -0.52 -0.60
CA HIS A 98 5.24 -1.73 -0.56
C HIS A 98 4.45 -1.65 0.73
N ILE A 99 3.13 -1.60 0.63
CA ILE A 99 2.29 -2.00 1.74
C ILE A 99 2.40 -3.52 1.76
N LEU A 100 3.25 -4.01 2.65
CA LEU A 100 3.52 -5.43 2.85
C LEU A 100 2.57 -5.92 3.93
N LYS A 101 2.27 -7.21 3.96
CA LYS A 101 1.82 -7.81 5.22
C LYS A 101 3.03 -8.26 6.07
N PRO A 102 2.81 -8.54 7.37
CA PRO A 102 3.89 -8.69 8.36
C PRO A 102 4.91 -9.80 8.18
#